data_AF-A0A8J3FJS9-F1
#
_entry.id   AF-A0A8J3FJS9-F1
#
_cell.length_a   1.000
_cell.length_b   1.000
_cell.length_c   1.000
_cell.angle_alpha   90.00
_cell.angle_beta   90.00
_cell.angle_gamma   90.00
#
_symmetry.space_group_name_H-M   'P 1'
#
loop_
_entity.id
_entity.type
_entity.pdbx_description
1 polymer ?
#
loop_
_entity_poly.entity_id
_entity_poly.type
_entity_poly.pdbx_seq_one_letter_code
_entity_poly.pdbx_strand_id
1 'polypeptide(L)'
;MAPPPGPDRRGLLGRLLAPRPAPALTEARAIAVRAGQLWGAVAALALAAVAFRLWVTVLVQPYAWTLPAWLALPVLTLATAAAAAAPVLLLARLIRAQSPPRGLLAAPEVRPRWWLRGRGFPVAPTPWLGVPLLLYLSWATGTLPLTMHADGRLAAGPAALLAGLTLVQPPLAAVAWYVARGPQLALTPQGVLLRGARSGPQGRLVPWADVDLSGVAGPRRRALPLAPGVEVPLSWLWVDPLFLARAVRHYAAHPEHRAAIGTPLELIRLRAALAAADDRPAARIPRQREAAGEHDRLAG
;
A
#
# COMPACT_ATOMS: atom_id res chain seq x y z
N MET A 1 -58.28 -29.13 -23.11
CA MET A 1 -57.36 -28.05 -22.71
C MET A 1 -56.01 -28.70 -22.39
N ALA A 2 -55.04 -28.59 -23.30
CA ALA A 2 -53.76 -29.27 -23.14
C ALA A 2 -52.85 -28.46 -22.19
N PRO A 3 -52.12 -29.11 -21.26
CA PRO A 3 -51.22 -28.43 -20.34
C PRO A 3 -50.08 -27.76 -21.12
N PRO A 4 -49.62 -26.57 -20.69
CA PRO A 4 -48.52 -25.87 -21.36
C PRO A 4 -47.24 -26.69 -21.27
N PRO A 5 -46.41 -26.70 -22.34
CA PRO A 5 -45.12 -27.39 -22.33
C PRO A 5 -44.25 -26.82 -21.21
N GLY A 6 -43.81 -27.71 -20.31
CA GLY A 6 -42.97 -27.35 -19.17
C GLY A 6 -41.59 -26.84 -19.62
N PRO A 7 -40.97 -25.92 -18.86
CA PRO A 7 -39.68 -25.34 -19.21
C PRO A 7 -38.62 -26.43 -19.33
N ASP A 8 -37.85 -26.38 -20.43
CA ASP A 8 -36.84 -27.36 -20.80
C ASP A 8 -35.73 -27.43 -19.74
N ARG A 9 -35.87 -28.38 -18.81
CA ARG A 9 -34.95 -28.61 -17.69
C ARG A 9 -33.56 -29.05 -18.16
N ARG A 10 -33.40 -29.51 -19.40
CA ARG A 10 -32.11 -29.98 -19.93
C ARG A 10 -31.13 -28.81 -20.16
N GLY A 11 -31.62 -27.61 -20.45
CA GLY A 11 -30.77 -26.42 -20.61
C GLY A 11 -30.18 -25.86 -19.31
N LEU A 12 -30.89 -26.02 -18.18
CA LEU A 12 -30.47 -25.49 -16.88
C LEU A 12 -29.34 -26.31 -16.23
N LEU A 13 -29.38 -27.63 -16.36
CA LEU A 13 -28.33 -28.51 -15.85
C LEU A 13 -27.02 -28.36 -16.64
N GLY A 14 -27.10 -28.14 -17.95
CA GLY A 14 -25.92 -27.87 -18.78
C GLY A 14 -25.18 -26.58 -18.40
N ARG A 15 -25.91 -25.54 -17.95
CA ARG A 15 -25.30 -24.29 -17.45
C ARG A 15 -24.71 -24.40 -16.04
N LEU A 16 -25.23 -25.29 -15.20
CA LEU A 16 -24.70 -25.51 -13.84
C LEU A 16 -23.45 -26.41 -13.82
N LEU A 17 -23.29 -27.29 -14.83
CA LEU A 17 -22.15 -28.20 -14.95
C LEU A 17 -21.05 -27.70 -15.88
N ALA A 18 -21.27 -26.59 -16.60
CA ALA A 18 -20.20 -25.96 -17.38
C ALA A 18 -19.04 -25.58 -16.44
N PRO A 19 -17.84 -26.12 -16.64
CA PRO A 19 -16.69 -25.82 -15.79
C PRO A 19 -16.45 -24.32 -15.84
N ARG A 20 -16.72 -23.63 -14.71
CA ARG A 20 -16.40 -22.21 -14.59
C ARG A 20 -14.89 -22.08 -14.83
N PRO A 21 -14.44 -21.26 -15.78
CA PRO A 21 -13.01 -21.06 -16.00
C PRO A 21 -12.37 -20.69 -14.67
N ALA A 22 -11.33 -21.44 -14.29
CA ALA A 22 -10.73 -21.36 -12.97
C ALA A 22 -10.34 -19.90 -12.66
N PRO A 23 -11.00 -19.23 -11.69
CA PRO A 23 -10.78 -17.81 -11.40
C PRO A 23 -9.33 -17.49 -11.00
N ALA A 24 -8.57 -18.52 -10.61
CA ALA A 24 -7.17 -18.41 -10.23
C ALA A 24 -6.25 -17.90 -11.35
N LEU A 25 -6.52 -18.25 -12.62
CA LEU A 25 -5.63 -17.87 -13.75
C LEU A 25 -5.81 -16.40 -14.16
N THR A 26 -7.03 -15.87 -14.09
CA THR A 26 -7.33 -14.47 -14.36
C THR A 26 -6.81 -13.55 -13.25
N GLU A 27 -6.91 -13.96 -11.99
CA GLU A 27 -6.34 -13.21 -10.87
C GLU A 27 -4.80 -13.21 -10.91
N ALA A 28 -4.16 -14.35 -11.15
CA ALA A 28 -2.70 -14.44 -11.27
C ALA A 28 -2.14 -13.56 -12.39
N ARG A 29 -2.81 -13.50 -13.55
CA ARG A 29 -2.42 -12.65 -14.68
C ARG A 29 -2.57 -11.16 -14.35
N ALA A 30 -3.63 -10.78 -13.64
CA ALA A 30 -3.82 -9.39 -13.17
C ALA A 30 -2.76 -8.97 -12.14
N ILE A 31 -2.32 -9.89 -11.28
CA ILE A 31 -1.26 -9.67 -10.29
C ILE A 31 0.10 -9.50 -10.99
N ALA A 32 0.46 -10.37 -11.93
CA ALA A 32 1.71 -10.27 -12.69
C ALA A 32 1.81 -8.96 -13.47
N VAL A 33 0.71 -8.52 -14.11
CA VAL A 33 0.64 -7.23 -14.82
C VAL A 33 0.87 -6.06 -13.87
N ARG A 34 0.30 -6.06 -12.66
CA ARG A 34 0.42 -4.95 -11.70
C ARG A 34 1.75 -4.95 -10.93
N ALA A 35 2.30 -6.11 -10.60
CA ALA A 35 3.68 -6.21 -10.11
C ALA A 35 4.65 -5.69 -11.17
N GLY A 36 4.43 -6.03 -12.44
CA GLY A 36 5.14 -5.46 -13.58
C GLY A 36 4.97 -3.93 -13.68
N GLN A 37 3.79 -3.38 -13.38
CA GLN A 37 3.57 -1.93 -13.35
C GLN A 37 4.31 -1.25 -12.19
N LEU A 38 4.41 -1.88 -11.02
CA LEU A 38 5.07 -1.31 -9.85
C LEU A 38 6.60 -1.35 -10.02
N TRP A 39 7.15 -2.47 -10.52
CA TRP A 39 8.54 -2.56 -10.94
C TRP A 39 8.83 -1.64 -12.13
N GLY A 40 7.88 -1.51 -13.07
CA GLY A 40 7.95 -0.56 -14.16
C GLY A 40 7.99 0.89 -13.68
N ALA A 41 7.23 1.25 -12.64
CA ALA A 41 7.26 2.57 -12.04
C ALA A 41 8.58 2.84 -11.30
N VAL A 42 9.11 1.86 -10.56
CA VAL A 42 10.43 1.95 -9.91
C VAL A 42 11.54 2.07 -10.96
N ALA A 43 11.50 1.27 -12.01
CA ALA A 43 12.45 1.33 -13.13
C ALA A 43 12.32 2.66 -13.89
N ALA A 44 11.12 3.17 -14.11
CA ALA A 44 10.87 4.47 -14.73
C ALA A 44 11.40 5.62 -13.85
N LEU A 45 11.23 5.55 -12.53
CA LEU A 45 11.81 6.52 -11.59
C LEU A 45 13.34 6.46 -11.58
N ALA A 46 13.92 5.26 -11.60
CA ALA A 46 15.37 5.08 -11.69
C ALA A 46 15.91 5.61 -13.03
N LEU A 47 15.26 5.28 -14.15
CA LEU A 47 15.60 5.80 -15.47
C LEU A 47 15.43 7.32 -15.54
N ALA A 48 14.38 7.88 -14.95
CA ALA A 48 14.19 9.32 -14.88
C ALA A 48 15.29 10.00 -14.05
N ALA A 49 15.73 9.39 -12.94
CA ALA A 49 16.85 9.89 -12.14
C ALA A 49 18.17 9.84 -12.93
N VAL A 50 18.42 8.76 -13.68
CA VAL A 50 19.60 8.63 -14.55
C VAL A 50 19.55 9.62 -15.71
N ALA A 51 18.41 9.75 -16.39
CA ALA A 51 18.21 10.70 -17.48
C ALA A 51 18.36 12.14 -16.98
N PHE A 52 17.85 12.46 -15.79
CA PHE A 52 18.05 13.76 -15.16
C PHE A 52 19.53 14.00 -14.86
N ARG A 53 20.24 13.00 -14.32
CA ARG A 53 21.69 13.08 -14.08
C ARG A 53 22.45 13.36 -15.38
N LEU A 54 22.13 12.63 -16.46
CA LEU A 54 22.72 12.84 -17.78
C LEU A 54 22.40 14.23 -18.33
N TRP A 55 21.15 14.70 -18.19
CA TRP A 55 20.77 16.06 -18.60
C TRP A 55 21.56 17.12 -17.84
N VAL A 56 21.70 17.03 -16.52
CA VAL A 56 22.51 17.97 -15.74
C VAL A 56 23.98 17.94 -16.17
N THR A 57 24.54 16.75 -16.36
CA THR A 57 25.98 16.58 -16.61
C THR A 57 26.36 16.96 -18.05
N VAL A 58 25.53 16.59 -19.03
CA VAL A 58 25.82 16.79 -20.46
C VAL A 58 25.30 18.13 -20.96
N LEU A 59 24.13 18.58 -20.49
CA LEU A 59 23.47 19.77 -21.02
C LEU A 59 23.58 20.98 -20.12
N VAL A 60 23.62 20.84 -18.80
CA VAL A 60 23.69 22.03 -17.91
C VAL A 60 25.13 22.37 -17.57
N GLN A 61 25.95 21.36 -17.23
CA GLN A 61 27.31 21.56 -16.78
C GLN A 61 28.20 22.33 -17.77
N PRO A 62 28.17 22.10 -19.10
CA PRO A 62 29.04 22.84 -20.03
C PRO A 62 28.72 24.33 -20.10
N TYR A 63 27.45 24.71 -19.97
CA TYR A 63 27.03 26.13 -20.00
C TYR A 63 27.11 26.78 -18.63
N ALA A 64 27.06 26.02 -17.54
CA ALA A 64 27.32 26.56 -16.20
C ALA A 64 28.75 27.15 -16.09
N TRP A 65 29.67 26.73 -16.96
CA TRP A 65 31.05 27.22 -17.02
C TRP A 65 31.18 28.52 -17.81
N THR A 66 30.18 28.88 -18.62
CA THR A 66 30.16 30.11 -19.42
C THR A 66 29.32 31.22 -18.79
N LEU A 67 28.43 30.88 -17.85
CA LEU A 67 27.58 31.84 -17.16
C LEU A 67 28.28 32.47 -15.94
N PRO A 68 28.11 33.78 -15.70
CA PRO A 68 28.56 34.40 -14.46
C PRO A 68 27.77 33.84 -13.27
N ALA A 69 28.41 33.74 -12.11
CA ALA A 69 27.86 33.06 -10.92
C ALA A 69 26.45 33.54 -10.51
N TRP A 70 26.16 34.84 -10.68
CA TRP A 70 24.86 35.43 -10.36
C TRP A 70 23.71 34.96 -11.26
N LEU A 71 24.01 34.51 -12.49
CA LEU A 71 23.04 33.87 -13.40
C LEU A 71 23.03 32.35 -13.26
N ALA A 72 24.19 31.73 -13.02
CA ALA A 72 24.31 30.28 -12.90
C ALA A 72 23.49 29.75 -11.70
N LEU A 73 23.55 30.43 -10.55
CA LEU A 73 22.83 30.05 -9.32
C LEU A 73 21.30 29.95 -9.50
N PRO A 74 20.57 30.98 -9.98
CA PRO A 74 19.12 30.90 -10.14
C PRO A 74 18.72 29.87 -11.20
N VAL A 75 19.47 29.74 -12.31
CA VAL A 75 19.19 28.74 -13.36
C VAL A 75 19.33 27.32 -12.83
N LEU A 76 20.42 27.02 -12.10
CA LEU A 76 20.62 25.72 -11.46
C LEU A 76 19.55 25.46 -10.40
N THR A 77 19.17 26.47 -9.61
CA THR A 77 18.12 26.33 -8.59
C THR A 77 16.77 25.99 -9.22
N LEU A 78 16.40 26.67 -10.31
CA LEU A 78 15.13 26.47 -11.01
C LEU A 78 15.09 25.11 -11.74
N ALA A 79 16.21 24.69 -12.33
CA ALA A 79 16.39 23.37 -12.93
C ALA A 79 16.26 22.25 -11.89
N THR A 80 16.92 22.38 -10.73
CA THR A 80 16.84 21.42 -9.64
C THR A 80 15.43 21.38 -9.03
N ALA A 81 14.77 22.53 -8.88
CA ALA A 81 13.39 22.61 -8.40
C ALA A 81 12.41 21.92 -9.37
N ALA A 82 12.52 22.17 -10.68
CA ALA A 82 11.68 21.53 -11.69
C ALA A 82 11.88 20.01 -11.73
N ALA A 83 13.13 19.56 -11.61
CA ALA A 83 13.47 18.15 -11.59
C ALA A 83 13.07 17.43 -10.30
N ALA A 84 13.11 18.11 -9.15
CA ALA A 84 12.56 17.59 -7.91
C ALA A 84 11.03 17.56 -7.93
N ALA A 85 10.38 18.51 -8.61
CA ALA A 85 8.93 18.56 -8.75
C ALA A 85 8.39 17.47 -9.68
N ALA A 86 9.11 17.07 -10.73
CA ALA A 86 8.69 16.05 -11.68
C ALA A 86 8.31 14.68 -11.04
N PRO A 87 9.15 14.05 -10.20
CA PRO A 87 8.79 12.81 -9.51
C PRO A 87 7.69 13.02 -8.47
N VAL A 88 7.63 14.18 -7.79
CA VAL A 88 6.51 14.53 -6.88
C VAL A 88 5.20 14.54 -7.65
N LEU A 89 5.15 15.23 -8.79
CA LEU A 89 3.95 15.39 -9.61
C LEU A 89 3.56 14.08 -10.30
N LEU A 90 4.53 13.30 -10.79
CA LEU A 90 4.30 11.97 -11.35
C LEU A 90 3.71 11.05 -10.30
N LEU A 91 4.29 11.02 -9.10
CA LEU A 91 3.80 10.24 -7.99
C LEU A 91 2.41 10.73 -7.53
N ALA A 92 2.18 12.04 -7.41
CA ALA A 92 0.88 12.59 -7.07
C ALA A 92 -0.17 12.22 -8.12
N ARG A 93 0.20 12.18 -9.40
CA ARG A 93 -0.63 11.66 -10.48
C ARG A 93 -0.89 10.17 -10.33
N LEU A 94 0.13 9.36 -10.03
CA LEU A 94 -0.02 7.92 -9.81
C LEU A 94 -0.94 7.64 -8.60
N ILE A 95 -0.81 8.40 -7.52
CA ILE A 95 -1.68 8.29 -6.33
C ILE A 95 -3.11 8.72 -6.66
N ARG A 96 -3.33 9.84 -7.37
CA ARG A 96 -4.67 10.29 -7.78
C ARG A 96 -5.32 9.35 -8.80
N ALA A 97 -4.54 8.83 -9.75
CA ALA A 97 -4.98 7.85 -10.72
C ALA A 97 -5.27 6.49 -10.06
N GLN A 98 -4.57 6.16 -8.98
CA GLN A 98 -4.92 5.09 -8.05
C GLN A 98 -6.02 5.53 -7.07
N SER A 99 -7.08 6.19 -7.57
CA SER A 99 -8.39 6.08 -6.91
C SER A 99 -8.60 4.58 -6.70
N PRO A 100 -8.58 4.05 -5.47
CA PRO A 100 -8.49 2.63 -5.28
C PRO A 100 -9.74 2.04 -5.93
N PRO A 101 -9.65 1.25 -7.02
CA PRO A 101 -10.79 0.43 -7.40
C PRO A 101 -11.21 -0.30 -6.13
N ARG A 102 -12.45 -0.13 -5.70
CA ARG A 102 -13.03 -0.64 -4.44
C ARG A 102 -12.89 -2.17 -4.25
N GLY A 103 -12.25 -2.89 -5.18
CA GLY A 103 -11.89 -4.32 -5.11
C GLY A 103 -10.42 -4.63 -4.78
N LEU A 104 -9.61 -3.67 -4.32
CA LEU A 104 -8.15 -3.80 -4.10
C LEU A 104 -7.73 -4.54 -2.83
N LEU A 105 -8.35 -5.68 -2.58
CA LEU A 105 -7.90 -6.68 -1.60
C LEU A 105 -7.29 -7.91 -2.27
N ALA A 106 -7.05 -7.84 -3.58
CA ALA A 106 -6.85 -8.99 -4.46
C ALA A 106 -5.42 -9.25 -4.97
N ALA A 107 -4.38 -8.65 -4.39
CA ALA A 107 -3.01 -9.01 -4.78
C ALA A 107 -2.14 -9.41 -3.57
N PRO A 108 -2.31 -10.64 -3.05
CA PRO A 108 -1.20 -11.33 -2.41
C PRO A 108 -0.23 -11.77 -3.52
N GLU A 109 1.09 -11.69 -3.29
CA GLU A 109 2.18 -12.32 -4.08
C GLU A 109 3.13 -11.37 -4.81
N VAL A 110 3.84 -10.56 -4.03
CA VAL A 110 5.29 -10.41 -4.25
C VAL A 110 5.95 -10.90 -2.97
N ARG A 111 6.24 -12.21 -2.91
CA ARG A 111 6.77 -12.86 -1.70
C ARG A 111 8.28 -13.05 -1.80
N PRO A 112 9.12 -12.41 -0.96
CA PRO A 112 10.48 -12.89 -0.76
C PRO A 112 10.46 -14.27 -0.07
N ARG A 113 11.41 -15.17 -0.41
CA ARG A 113 11.44 -16.60 -0.03
C ARG A 113 11.17 -16.93 1.45
N TRP A 114 11.43 -16.02 2.37
CA TRP A 114 11.16 -16.19 3.81
C TRP A 114 9.66 -16.06 4.19
N TRP A 115 8.79 -15.61 3.27
CA TRP A 115 7.32 -15.51 3.44
C TRP A 115 6.57 -16.82 3.16
N LEU A 116 7.23 -17.84 2.61
CA LEU A 116 6.62 -19.15 2.34
C LEU A 116 6.60 -20.08 3.56
N ARG A 117 7.37 -19.76 4.62
CA ARG A 117 7.43 -20.59 5.83
C ARG A 117 6.32 -20.33 6.85
N GLY A 118 5.54 -19.25 6.71
CA GLY A 118 4.43 -18.91 7.61
C GLY A 118 3.07 -19.02 6.93
N ARG A 119 2.16 -19.84 7.48
CA ARG A 119 0.74 -19.92 7.08
C ARG A 119 -0.02 -18.69 7.56
N GLY A 120 0.18 -17.54 6.92
CA GLY A 120 -0.49 -16.30 7.30
C GLY A 120 -0.91 -15.43 6.12
N PHE A 121 -1.80 -14.47 6.37
CA PHE A 121 -2.12 -13.38 5.44
C PHE A 121 -1.24 -12.17 5.77
N PRO A 122 -0.09 -11.97 5.10
CA PRO A 122 0.75 -10.82 5.33
C PRO A 122 0.12 -9.57 4.71
N VAL A 123 0.29 -8.45 5.41
CA VAL A 123 -0.02 -7.11 4.96
C VAL A 123 1.29 -6.37 4.77
N ALA A 124 1.57 -5.94 3.54
CA ALA A 124 2.78 -5.21 3.19
C ALA A 124 2.74 -3.79 3.76
N PRO A 125 3.89 -3.17 4.05
CA PRO A 125 3.95 -1.77 4.42
C PRO A 125 3.51 -0.87 3.25
N THR A 126 2.93 0.29 3.56
CA THR A 126 2.59 1.30 2.55
C THR A 126 3.87 1.89 1.93
N PRO A 127 4.01 1.88 0.58
CA PRO A 127 5.15 2.38 -0.16
C PRO A 127 5.24 3.90 -0.14
N TRP A 128 4.17 4.63 0.20
CA TRP A 128 4.25 6.10 0.32
C TRP A 128 5.10 6.55 1.52
N LEU A 129 5.41 5.66 2.48
CA LEU A 129 6.40 5.96 3.52
C LEU A 129 7.83 6.03 2.96
N GLY A 130 8.10 5.42 1.79
CA GLY A 130 9.34 5.60 1.05
C GLY A 130 9.40 6.90 0.23
N VAL A 131 8.27 7.59 0.05
CA VAL A 131 8.18 8.78 -0.81
C VAL A 131 8.95 9.98 -0.26
N PRO A 132 8.77 10.40 1.01
CA PRO A 132 9.56 11.50 1.57
C PRO A 132 11.06 11.24 1.47
N LEU A 133 11.46 9.97 1.59
CA LEU A 133 12.84 9.55 1.50
C LEU A 133 13.35 9.56 0.06
N LEU A 134 12.53 9.18 -0.93
CA LEU A 134 12.81 9.35 -2.36
C LEU A 134 12.88 10.82 -2.77
N LEU A 135 12.07 11.68 -2.16
CA LEU A 135 12.11 13.13 -2.38
C LEU A 135 13.36 13.73 -1.77
N TYR A 136 13.72 13.33 -0.55
CA TYR A 136 14.99 13.69 0.07
C TYR A 136 16.17 13.21 -0.77
N LEU A 137 16.14 11.97 -1.27
CA LEU A 137 17.15 11.41 -2.18
C LEU A 137 17.28 12.22 -3.47
N SER A 138 16.15 12.59 -4.07
CA SER A 138 16.12 13.44 -5.27
C SER A 138 16.69 14.83 -5.00
N TRP A 139 16.42 15.39 -3.81
CA TRP A 139 16.94 16.69 -3.40
C TRP A 139 18.44 16.65 -3.06
N ALA A 140 18.88 15.63 -2.31
CA ALA A 140 20.27 15.42 -1.92
C ALA A 140 21.16 15.07 -3.14
N THR A 141 20.62 14.38 -4.15
CA THR A 141 21.34 14.18 -5.43
C THR A 141 21.44 15.45 -6.26
N GLY A 142 20.47 16.36 -6.14
CA GLY A 142 20.42 17.64 -6.85
C GLY A 142 21.36 18.71 -6.28
N THR A 143 21.79 18.56 -5.03
CA THR A 143 22.75 19.46 -4.37
C THR A 143 24.18 18.97 -4.58
N LEU A 144 24.69 19.09 -5.81
CA LEU A 144 26.11 18.91 -6.07
C LEU A 144 26.88 20.05 -5.35
N PRO A 145 27.92 19.76 -4.54
CA PRO A 145 28.76 20.81 -4.01
C PRO A 145 29.55 21.40 -5.17
N LEU A 146 29.16 22.60 -5.60
CA LEU A 146 29.87 23.37 -6.62
C LEU A 146 30.99 24.14 -5.92
N THR A 147 32.22 23.95 -6.38
CA THR A 147 33.35 24.76 -5.94
C THR A 147 33.48 25.98 -6.84
N MET A 148 33.54 27.18 -6.24
CA MET A 148 33.84 28.41 -6.97
C MET A 148 35.35 28.48 -7.22
N HIS A 149 35.76 28.51 -8.48
CA HIS A 149 37.14 28.74 -8.88
C HIS A 149 37.53 30.20 -8.68
N ALA A 150 38.85 30.47 -8.69
CA ALA A 150 39.41 31.81 -8.50
C ALA A 150 38.95 32.81 -9.60
N ASP A 151 38.53 32.31 -10.76
CA ASP A 151 37.95 33.07 -11.86
C ASP A 151 36.44 33.35 -11.69
N GLY A 152 35.84 32.93 -10.58
CA GLY A 152 34.42 33.09 -10.28
C GLY A 152 33.51 32.05 -10.93
N ARG A 153 34.06 31.04 -11.63
CA ARG A 153 33.26 29.96 -12.25
C ARG A 153 32.94 28.85 -11.26
N LEU A 154 31.80 28.19 -11.44
CA LEU A 154 31.41 27.03 -10.63
C LEU A 154 31.80 25.73 -11.34
N ALA A 155 32.60 24.90 -10.68
CA ALA A 155 32.98 23.58 -11.17
C ALA A 155 32.51 22.48 -10.21
N ALA A 156 31.97 21.40 -10.75
CA ALA A 156 31.74 20.16 -10.01
C ALA A 156 32.98 19.29 -10.14
N GLY A 157 33.87 19.34 -9.15
CA GLY A 157 35.06 18.48 -9.13
C GLY A 157 34.70 17.00 -8.89
N PRO A 158 35.62 16.05 -9.16
CA PRO A 158 35.42 14.63 -8.86
C PRO A 158 35.01 14.37 -7.39
N ALA A 159 35.56 15.17 -6.48
CA ALA A 159 35.20 15.15 -5.06
C ALA A 159 33.70 15.46 -4.81
N ALA A 160 33.10 16.33 -5.62
CA ALA A 160 31.68 16.68 -5.53
C ALA A 160 30.76 15.53 -5.95
N LEU A 161 31.17 14.76 -6.97
CA LEU A 161 30.46 13.55 -7.38
C LEU A 161 30.53 12.48 -6.31
N LEU A 162 31.71 12.28 -5.71
CA LEU A 162 31.91 11.33 -4.63
C LEU A 162 31.05 11.70 -3.39
N ALA A 163 31.03 12.99 -3.03
CA ALA A 163 30.20 13.53 -1.95
C ALA A 163 28.70 13.33 -2.22
N GLY A 164 28.25 13.58 -3.46
CA GLY A 164 26.85 13.33 -3.84
C GLY A 164 26.46 11.86 -3.73
N LEU A 165 27.35 10.94 -4.15
CA LEU A 165 27.11 9.50 -4.01
C LEU A 165 27.07 9.04 -2.55
N THR A 166 27.98 9.53 -1.70
CA THR A 166 27.99 9.17 -0.28
C THR A 166 26.79 9.73 0.47
N LEU A 167 26.29 10.93 0.14
CA LEU A 167 25.09 11.51 0.74
C LEU A 167 23.80 10.76 0.39
N VAL A 168 23.77 10.04 -0.73
CA VAL A 168 22.63 9.23 -1.18
C VAL A 168 22.56 7.88 -0.48
N GLN A 169 23.68 7.33 -0.01
CA GLN A 169 23.67 5.98 0.57
C GLN A 169 22.83 5.86 1.84
N PRO A 170 22.93 6.75 2.85
CA PRO A 170 22.13 6.63 4.07
C PRO A 170 20.62 6.61 3.83
N PRO A 171 20.03 7.52 3.05
CA PRO A 171 18.60 7.46 2.78
C PRO A 171 18.21 6.25 1.91
N LEU A 172 19.03 5.82 0.96
CA LEU A 172 18.75 4.60 0.18
C LEU A 172 18.79 3.35 1.06
N ALA A 173 19.75 3.28 2.00
CA ALA A 173 19.82 2.26 3.03
C ALA A 173 18.62 2.34 3.98
N ALA A 174 18.13 3.53 4.32
CA ALA A 174 16.92 3.70 5.13
C ALA A 174 15.64 3.26 4.37
N VAL A 175 15.53 3.49 3.05
CA VAL A 175 14.42 2.95 2.23
C VAL A 175 14.50 1.43 2.24
N ALA A 176 15.67 0.87 1.92
CA ALA A 176 15.88 -0.57 1.86
C ALA A 176 15.60 -1.23 3.21
N TRP A 177 16.07 -0.63 4.30
CA TRP A 177 15.82 -1.07 5.65
C TRP A 177 14.33 -0.99 6.00
N TYR A 178 13.64 0.08 5.62
CA TYR A 178 12.20 0.23 5.85
C TYR A 178 11.37 -0.76 5.03
N VAL A 179 11.73 -1.03 3.78
CA VAL A 179 11.05 -2.04 2.96
C VAL A 179 11.30 -3.45 3.53
N ALA A 180 12.52 -3.72 4.00
CA ALA A 180 12.88 -5.02 4.56
C ALA A 180 12.33 -5.25 5.97
N ARG A 181 12.28 -4.21 6.81
CA ARG A 181 11.96 -4.27 8.26
C ARG A 181 10.79 -3.37 8.68
N GLY A 182 10.01 -2.89 7.72
CA GLY A 182 8.85 -2.06 7.97
C GLY A 182 7.79 -2.80 8.80
N PRO A 183 6.81 -2.05 9.32
CA PRO A 183 5.67 -2.64 10.02
C PRO A 183 4.95 -3.61 9.08
N GLN A 184 4.97 -4.87 9.46
CA GLN A 184 4.30 -5.96 8.78
C GLN A 184 3.30 -6.57 9.76
N LEU A 185 2.08 -6.72 9.31
CA LEU A 185 1.03 -7.39 10.07
C LEU A 185 0.67 -8.67 9.34
N ALA A 186 0.67 -9.80 10.03
CA ALA A 186 0.24 -11.06 9.47
C ALA A 186 -0.84 -11.68 10.36
N LEU A 187 -1.99 -12.01 9.75
CA LEU A 187 -2.98 -12.85 10.43
C LEU A 187 -2.47 -14.29 10.38
N THR A 188 -2.43 -14.97 11.52
CA THR A 188 -1.97 -16.36 11.66
C THR A 188 -3.01 -17.17 12.43
N PRO A 189 -2.98 -18.51 12.36
CA PRO A 189 -3.87 -19.35 13.16
C PRO A 189 -3.80 -19.05 14.68
N GLN A 190 -2.62 -18.69 15.17
CA GLN A 190 -2.37 -18.43 16.59
C GLN A 190 -2.78 -17.02 17.03
N GLY A 191 -2.75 -16.05 16.12
CA GLY A 191 -3.01 -14.65 16.45
C GLY A 191 -2.62 -13.67 15.35
N VAL A 192 -2.46 -12.41 15.74
CA VAL A 192 -1.95 -11.35 14.88
C VAL A 192 -0.46 -11.18 15.12
N LEU A 193 0.36 -11.57 14.14
CA LEU A 193 1.81 -11.42 14.20
C LEU A 193 2.22 -10.03 13.69
N LEU A 194 2.86 -9.26 14.57
CA LEU A 194 3.39 -7.94 14.29
C LEU A 194 4.90 -8.00 14.12
N ARG A 195 5.39 -7.73 12.92
CA ARG A 195 6.83 -7.61 12.63
C ARG A 195 7.17 -6.16 12.32
N GLY A 196 8.40 -5.77 12.64
CA GLY A 196 8.92 -4.44 12.36
C GLY A 196 9.87 -3.94 13.44
N ALA A 197 10.31 -2.69 13.30
CA ALA A 197 11.36 -2.09 14.13
C ALA A 197 11.13 -2.21 15.66
N ARG A 198 9.88 -2.08 16.12
CA ARG A 198 9.53 -2.17 17.55
C ARG A 198 9.30 -3.60 18.06
N SER A 199 9.03 -4.55 17.16
CA SER A 199 8.67 -5.93 17.52
C SER A 199 9.84 -6.91 17.40
N GLY A 200 11.01 -6.45 16.96
CA GLY A 200 12.20 -7.28 16.74
C GLY A 200 12.11 -8.19 15.50
N PRO A 201 13.17 -8.96 15.22
CA PRO A 201 13.28 -9.80 14.03
C PRO A 201 12.29 -10.98 14.02
N GLN A 202 11.90 -11.48 15.19
CA GLN A 202 10.93 -12.57 15.33
C GLN A 202 9.49 -12.05 15.17
N GLY A 203 9.27 -10.78 15.47
CA GLY A 203 7.94 -10.19 15.62
C GLY A 203 7.33 -10.48 16.97
N ARG A 204 6.25 -9.76 17.28
CA ARG A 204 5.41 -9.92 18.46
C ARG A 204 4.11 -10.57 18.02
N LEU A 205 3.84 -11.77 18.50
CA LEU A 205 2.54 -12.41 18.33
C LEU A 205 1.57 -11.84 19.37
N VAL A 206 0.42 -11.36 18.90
CA VAL A 206 -0.73 -11.03 19.74
C VAL A 206 -1.72 -12.19 19.62
N PRO A 207 -1.84 -13.07 20.63
CA PRO A 207 -2.79 -14.18 20.62
C PRO A 207 -4.21 -13.70 20.36
N TRP A 208 -5.03 -14.49 19.66
CA TRP A 208 -6.42 -14.11 19.38
C TRP A 208 -7.25 -13.80 20.63
N ALA A 209 -6.92 -14.41 21.78
CA ALA A 209 -7.56 -14.14 23.06
C ALA A 209 -7.27 -12.72 23.60
N ASP A 210 -6.14 -12.15 23.22
CA ASP A 210 -5.68 -10.83 23.68
C ASP A 210 -6.04 -9.72 22.69
N VAL A 211 -6.65 -10.08 21.55
CA VAL A 211 -7.02 -9.10 20.52
C VAL A 211 -8.17 -8.23 21.02
N ASP A 212 -7.89 -6.95 21.26
CA ASP A 212 -8.93 -6.00 21.66
C ASP A 212 -9.84 -5.63 20.48
N LEU A 213 -11.02 -6.24 20.44
CA LEU A 213 -12.03 -5.98 19.41
C LEU A 213 -12.86 -4.71 19.69
N SER A 214 -12.88 -4.22 20.93
CA SER A 214 -13.71 -3.07 21.33
C SER A 214 -13.33 -1.82 20.53
N GLY A 215 -12.03 -1.72 20.20
CA GLY A 215 -11.47 -0.64 19.40
C GLY A 215 -11.47 -0.84 17.89
N VAL A 216 -11.97 -1.96 17.35
CA VAL A 216 -11.89 -2.27 15.91
C VAL A 216 -13.08 -1.68 15.12
N ALA A 217 -14.09 -1.15 15.81
CA ALA A 217 -15.31 -0.62 15.22
C ALA A 217 -15.19 0.87 14.87
N GLY A 218 -14.74 1.20 13.65
CA GLY A 218 -15.00 2.54 13.12
C GLY A 218 -14.28 2.89 11.81
N PRO A 219 -14.98 3.43 10.79
CA PRO A 219 -14.36 3.89 9.55
C PRO A 219 -13.41 5.09 9.72
N ARG A 220 -13.43 5.75 10.89
CA ARG A 220 -12.61 6.93 11.19
C ARG A 220 -11.32 6.63 11.95
N ARG A 221 -11.07 5.37 12.36
CA ARG A 221 -9.88 5.07 13.14
C ARG A 221 -8.63 5.11 12.27
N ARG A 222 -7.58 5.73 12.80
CA ARG A 222 -6.26 5.85 12.16
C ARG A 222 -5.31 4.71 12.53
N ALA A 223 -5.64 3.95 13.56
CA ALA A 223 -4.85 2.83 14.06
C ALA A 223 -5.75 1.64 14.43
N LEU A 224 -5.19 0.44 14.30
CA LEU A 224 -5.79 -0.81 14.75
C LEU A 224 -5.24 -1.12 16.15
N PRO A 225 -6.04 -0.98 17.23
CA PRO A 225 -5.65 -1.46 18.54
C PRO A 225 -5.69 -2.98 18.51
N LEU A 226 -4.58 -3.61 18.83
CA LEU A 226 -4.48 -5.06 18.87
C LEU A 226 -4.41 -5.59 20.30
N ALA A 227 -3.76 -4.87 21.21
CA ALA A 227 -3.67 -5.21 22.62
C ALA A 227 -3.39 -3.92 23.42
N PRO A 228 -3.52 -3.92 24.75
CA PRO A 228 -3.12 -2.78 25.57
C PRO A 228 -1.69 -2.32 25.25
N GLY A 229 -1.55 -1.05 24.85
CA GLY A 229 -0.27 -0.45 24.44
C GLY A 229 0.26 -0.88 23.06
N VAL A 230 -0.52 -1.64 22.28
CA VAL A 230 -0.13 -2.11 20.94
C VAL A 230 -1.12 -1.59 19.91
N GLU A 231 -0.74 -0.48 19.26
CA GLU A 231 -1.49 0.12 18.17
C GLU A 231 -0.68 0.09 16.88
N VAL A 232 -1.32 -0.33 15.78
CA VAL A 232 -0.72 -0.32 14.46
C VAL A 232 -1.38 0.77 13.62
N PRO A 233 -0.65 1.83 13.22
CA PRO A 233 -1.20 2.83 12.33
C PRO A 233 -1.65 2.18 11.01
N LEU A 234 -2.92 2.35 10.65
CA LEU A 234 -3.47 1.79 9.42
C LEU A 234 -2.85 2.43 8.19
N SER A 235 -2.38 3.67 8.33
CA SER A 235 -1.59 4.39 7.33
C SER A 235 -0.28 3.67 6.98
N TRP A 236 0.22 2.78 7.83
CA TRP A 236 1.44 2.00 7.60
C TRP A 236 1.22 0.69 6.84
N LEU A 237 -0.04 0.32 6.62
CA LEU A 237 -0.42 -0.95 6.02
C LEU A 237 -1.01 -0.74 4.63
N TRP A 238 -0.52 -1.48 3.64
CA TRP A 238 -1.08 -1.54 2.29
C TRP A 238 -2.22 -2.56 2.24
N VAL A 239 -3.29 -2.29 2.98
CA VAL A 239 -4.54 -3.06 2.96
C VAL A 239 -5.70 -2.10 3.20
N ASP A 240 -6.88 -2.42 2.68
CA ASP A 240 -8.09 -1.71 3.09
C ASP A 240 -8.27 -1.87 4.61
N PRO A 241 -8.21 -0.76 5.38
CA PRO A 241 -8.34 -0.81 6.83
C PRO A 241 -9.68 -1.42 7.28
N LEU A 242 -10.76 -1.22 6.53
CA LEU A 242 -12.07 -1.77 6.86
C LEU A 242 -12.09 -3.28 6.69
N PHE A 243 -11.52 -3.79 5.61
CA PHE A 243 -11.36 -5.23 5.42
C PHE A 243 -10.49 -5.86 6.51
N LEU A 244 -9.34 -5.27 6.85
CA LEU A 244 -8.49 -5.82 7.90
C LEU A 244 -9.23 -5.87 9.24
N ALA A 245 -9.89 -4.77 9.63
CA ALA A 245 -10.70 -4.69 10.83
C ALA A 245 -11.84 -5.73 10.86
N ARG A 246 -12.47 -5.99 9.71
CA ARG A 246 -13.53 -7.00 9.57
C ARG A 246 -12.98 -8.43 9.60
N ALA A 247 -11.84 -8.67 8.96
CA ALA A 247 -11.16 -9.97 8.99
C ALA A 247 -10.75 -10.36 10.41
N VAL A 248 -10.15 -9.42 11.16
CA VAL A 248 -9.79 -9.63 12.57
C VAL A 248 -11.02 -9.97 13.41
N ARG A 249 -12.13 -9.21 13.26
CA ARG A 249 -13.40 -9.52 13.95
C ARG A 249 -13.98 -10.87 13.53
N HIS A 250 -13.92 -11.21 12.25
CA HIS A 250 -14.43 -12.48 11.74
C HIS A 250 -13.69 -13.67 12.37
N TYR A 251 -12.36 -13.64 12.40
CA TYR A 251 -11.56 -14.72 13.01
C TYR A 251 -11.64 -14.76 14.52
N ALA A 252 -11.84 -13.62 15.17
CA ALA A 252 -12.10 -13.61 16.60
C ALA A 252 -13.43 -14.31 16.92
N ALA A 253 -14.47 -14.06 16.12
CA ALA A 253 -15.78 -14.69 16.28
C ALA A 253 -15.85 -16.16 15.80
N HIS A 254 -15.05 -16.56 14.82
CA HIS A 254 -15.07 -17.91 14.21
C HIS A 254 -13.71 -18.62 14.39
N PRO A 255 -13.39 -19.12 15.60
CA PRO A 255 -12.11 -19.77 15.87
C PRO A 255 -11.82 -20.98 14.99
N GLU A 256 -12.84 -21.72 14.57
CA GLU A 256 -12.77 -22.88 13.69
C GLU A 256 -12.20 -22.54 12.30
N HIS A 257 -12.21 -21.27 11.91
CA HIS A 257 -11.69 -20.80 10.62
C HIS A 257 -10.21 -20.42 10.68
N ARG A 258 -9.64 -20.27 11.88
CA ARG A 258 -8.26 -19.80 12.07
C ARG A 258 -7.22 -20.74 11.49
N ALA A 259 -7.47 -22.05 11.50
CA ALA A 259 -6.55 -23.05 10.95
C ALA A 259 -6.35 -22.93 9.44
N ALA A 260 -7.34 -22.37 8.73
CA ALA A 260 -7.31 -22.17 7.27
C ALA A 260 -6.65 -20.84 6.86
N ILE A 261 -6.28 -19.98 7.82
CA ILE A 261 -5.62 -18.70 7.56
C ILE A 261 -4.35 -18.91 6.74
N GLY A 262 -4.16 -18.07 5.72
CA GLY A 262 -3.02 -18.12 4.81
C GLY A 262 -3.23 -19.02 3.59
N THR A 263 -4.35 -19.73 3.48
CA THR A 263 -4.71 -20.49 2.26
C THR A 263 -5.45 -19.60 1.24
N PRO A 264 -5.28 -19.81 -0.07
CA PRO A 264 -6.02 -19.06 -1.09
C PRO A 264 -7.54 -19.23 -0.99
N LEU A 265 -8.00 -20.46 -0.73
CA LEU A 265 -9.42 -20.77 -0.58
C LEU A 265 -10.04 -19.99 0.58
N GLU A 266 -9.32 -19.88 1.69
CA GLU A 266 -9.78 -19.13 2.84
C GLU A 266 -9.94 -17.63 2.54
N LEU A 267 -9.03 -17.05 1.76
CA LEU A 267 -9.14 -15.64 1.37
C LEU A 267 -10.41 -15.38 0.53
N ILE A 268 -10.74 -16.28 -0.40
CA ILE A 268 -11.95 -16.20 -1.21
C ILE A 268 -13.19 -16.29 -0.32
N ARG A 269 -13.20 -17.28 0.59
CA ARG A 269 -14.30 -17.49 1.53
C ARG A 269 -14.51 -16.30 2.46
N LEU A 270 -13.42 -15.75 3.01
CA LEU A 270 -13.44 -14.58 3.87
C LEU A 270 -14.03 -13.37 3.13
N ARG A 271 -13.61 -13.12 1.88
CA ARG A 271 -14.18 -12.02 1.08
C ARG A 271 -15.69 -12.20 0.86
N ALA A 272 -16.13 -13.41 0.53
CA ALA A 272 -17.55 -13.70 0.35
C ALA A 272 -18.35 -13.49 1.66
N ALA A 273 -17.81 -13.96 2.79
CA ALA A 273 -18.43 -13.79 4.10
C ALA A 273 -18.53 -12.30 4.50
N LEU A 274 -17.50 -11.51 4.22
CA LEU A 274 -17.49 -10.07 4.51
C LEU A 274 -18.40 -9.27 3.58
N ALA A 275 -18.48 -9.64 2.29
CA ALA A 275 -19.43 -9.02 1.36
C ALA A 275 -20.88 -9.31 1.76
N ALA A 276 -21.21 -10.57 2.11
CA ALA A 276 -22.53 -10.94 2.59
C ALA A 276 -22.92 -10.23 3.91
N ALA A 277 -21.94 -9.90 4.75
CA ALA A 277 -22.17 -9.12 5.96
C ALA A 277 -22.48 -7.64 5.66
N ASP A 278 -21.92 -7.09 4.57
CA ASP A 278 -22.21 -5.73 4.11
C ASP A 278 -23.57 -5.62 3.41
N ASP A 279 -23.97 -6.68 2.70
CA ASP A 279 -25.24 -6.75 2.01
C ASP A 279 -26.42 -6.97 2.94
N ARG A 280 -26.20 -7.33 4.22
CA ARG A 280 -27.27 -7.27 5.23
C ARG A 280 -27.61 -5.79 5.37
N PRO A 281 -28.71 -5.31 4.76
CA PRO A 281 -29.08 -3.90 4.87
C PRO A 281 -29.21 -3.70 6.37
N ALA A 282 -28.44 -2.77 6.95
CA ALA A 282 -28.38 -2.53 8.39
C ALA A 282 -29.81 -2.58 8.91
N ALA A 283 -30.21 -3.76 9.42
CA ALA A 283 -31.61 -4.17 9.37
C ALA A 283 -32.33 -3.09 10.09
N ARG A 284 -33.12 -2.29 9.33
CA ARG A 284 -33.67 -0.98 9.72
C ARG A 284 -33.74 -1.03 11.21
N ILE A 285 -32.81 -0.38 11.93
CA ILE A 285 -33.00 -0.19 13.36
C ILE A 285 -34.35 0.53 13.33
N PRO A 286 -35.46 -0.15 13.67
CA PRO A 286 -36.78 0.42 13.46
C PRO A 286 -36.67 1.71 14.22
N ARG A 287 -36.90 2.84 13.55
CA ARG A 287 -36.69 4.16 14.11
C ARG A 287 -37.32 4.13 15.51
N GLN A 288 -36.52 3.94 16.56
CA GLN A 288 -37.01 4.04 17.93
C GLN A 288 -37.49 5.49 18.20
N ARG A 289 -37.27 6.40 17.24
CA ARG A 289 -37.93 7.68 17.10
C ARG A 289 -39.45 7.63 16.91
N GLU A 290 -40.06 6.55 16.43
CA GLU A 290 -41.54 6.45 16.40
C GLU A 290 -42.09 6.06 17.78
N ALA A 291 -41.46 5.12 18.51
CA ALA A 291 -41.88 4.78 19.88
C ALA A 291 -41.64 5.90 20.90
N ALA A 292 -40.59 6.71 20.74
CA ALA A 292 -40.36 7.87 21.61
C ALA A 292 -41.31 9.05 21.31
N GLY A 293 -41.80 9.19 20.07
CA GLY A 293 -42.74 10.24 19.70
C GLY A 293 -44.21 9.92 20.00
N GLU A 294 -44.55 8.66 20.26
CA GLU A 294 -45.91 8.22 20.57
C GLU A 294 -46.22 8.29 22.08
N HIS A 295 -45.21 8.23 22.94
CA HIS A 295 -45.38 8.52 24.37
C HIS A 295 -45.66 9.99 24.67
N ASP A 296 -45.09 10.94 23.91
CA ASP A 296 -45.38 12.37 24.09
C ASP A 296 -46.76 12.78 23.54
N ARG A 297 -47.38 11.98 22.65
CA ARG A 297 -48.73 12.26 22.13
C ARG A 297 -49.88 11.66 22.95
N LEU A 298 -49.58 10.72 23.85
CA LEU A 298 -50.57 10.13 24.77
C LEU A 298 -50.58 10.81 26.15
N ALA A 299 -49.69 11.77 26.38
CA ALA A 299 -49.56 12.50 27.64
C ALA A 299 -50.12 13.94 27.61
N GLY A 300 -50.77 14.37 26.51
CA GLY A 300 -51.44 15.67 26.37
C GLY A 300 -52.85 15.52 25.83
#